data_AF-A0AAD0HL09-F1
#
_entry.id   AF-A0AAD0HL09-F1
#
_cell.length_a   1.000
_cell.length_b   1.000
_cell.length_c   1.000
_cell.angle_alpha   90.00
_cell.angle_beta   90.00
_cell.angle_gamma   90.00
#
_symmetry.space_group_name_H-M   'P 1'
#
loop_
_entity.id
_entity.type
_entity.pdbx_description
1 polymer ?
#
loop_
_entity_poly.entity_id
_entity_poly.type
_entity_poly.pdbx_seq_one_letter_code
_entity_poly.pdbx_strand_id
1 'polypeptide(L)'
;MKRTISYDQTIDIGYIYLLPPGIGTIKETIELDVNECVNADIDKQGRVAGLELFAKEAEVLKHTPVYEDELSLRFTDQEVLSTYHLSGIEFQFSTPDHNGLIGITIVDPLRYNIKRKTRKKPF
;
A
#
# COMPACT_ATOMS: atom_id res chain seq x y z
N MET A 1 9.70 -9.66 -1.92
CA MET A 1 10.56 -8.45 -1.80
C MET A 1 10.10 -7.72 -0.56
N LYS A 2 11.01 -7.31 0.33
CA LYS A 2 10.63 -6.53 1.50
C LYS A 2 10.46 -5.08 1.07
N ARG A 3 9.29 -4.48 1.34
CA ARG A 3 9.00 -3.08 1.05
C ARG A 3 9.75 -2.20 2.03
N THR A 4 10.16 -1.03 1.56
CA THR A 4 10.75 -0.02 2.42
C THR A 4 9.61 0.76 3.06
N ILE A 5 9.65 0.88 4.38
CA ILE A 5 8.69 1.63 5.19
C ILE A 5 9.51 2.60 6.03
N SER A 6 9.12 3.86 6.07
CA SER A 6 9.73 4.88 6.91
C SER A 6 8.66 5.76 7.55
N TYR A 7 8.97 6.36 8.69
CA TYR A 7 8.08 7.24 9.41
C TYR A 7 8.88 8.43 9.94
N ASP A 8 8.48 9.64 9.56
CA ASP A 8 9.09 10.89 10.04
C ASP A 8 8.35 11.38 11.28
N GLN A 9 9.00 11.24 12.43
CA GLN A 9 8.45 11.66 13.73
C GLN A 9 8.32 13.18 13.88
N THR A 10 9.03 13.96 13.08
CA THR A 10 9.05 15.43 13.18
C THR A 10 7.77 16.03 12.62
N ILE A 11 7.26 15.45 11.54
CA ILE A 11 6.11 15.93 10.78
C ILE A 11 4.92 14.94 10.79
N ASP A 12 5.07 13.79 11.47
CA ASP A 12 4.05 12.74 11.62
C ASP A 12 3.53 12.20 10.28
N ILE A 13 4.47 11.88 9.38
CA ILE A 13 4.18 11.32 8.05
C ILE A 13 4.82 9.95 7.89
N GLY A 14 4.03 9.00 7.43
CA GLY A 14 4.46 7.65 7.06
C GLY A 14 4.69 7.50 5.56
N TYR A 15 5.71 6.75 5.16
CA TYR A 15 5.98 6.45 3.75
C TYR A 15 6.11 4.95 3.53
N ILE A 16 5.47 4.46 2.47
CA ILE A 16 5.56 3.07 2.03
C ILE A 16 6.01 3.05 0.57
N TYR A 17 7.11 2.38 0.26
CA TYR A 17 7.60 2.23 -1.11
C TYR A 17 7.18 0.87 -1.68
N LEU A 18 6.32 0.88 -2.70
CA LEU A 18 5.81 -0.32 -3.37
C LEU A 18 6.73 -0.77 -4.51
N LEU A 19 7.38 0.19 -5.15
CA LEU A 19 8.41 -0.05 -6.14
C LEU A 19 9.80 0.19 -5.55
N PRO A 20 10.83 -0.56 -6.00
CA PRO A 20 12.20 -0.30 -5.59
C PRO A 20 12.63 1.15 -5.89
N PRO A 21 13.47 1.78 -5.04
CA PRO A 21 14.05 3.09 -5.32
C PRO A 21 14.71 3.14 -6.70
N GLY A 22 14.43 4.18 -7.47
CA GLY A 22 14.90 4.33 -8.86
C GLY A 22 14.03 3.66 -9.92
N ILE A 23 13.03 2.85 -9.53
CA ILE A 23 11.96 2.37 -10.41
C ILE A 23 10.72 3.24 -10.22
N GLY A 24 10.08 3.63 -11.32
CA GLY A 24 8.79 4.34 -11.27
C GLY A 24 8.94 5.80 -10.86
N THR A 25 9.59 6.62 -11.70
CA THR A 25 9.62 8.08 -11.51
C THR A 25 8.21 8.61 -11.27
N ILE A 26 8.01 9.26 -10.13
CA ILE A 26 6.73 9.86 -9.75
C ILE A 26 6.35 10.91 -10.79
N LYS A 27 5.12 10.81 -11.28
CA LYS A 27 4.48 11.78 -12.17
C LYS A 27 3.67 12.77 -11.34
N GLU A 28 2.91 12.27 -10.39
CA GLU A 28 2.00 13.02 -9.53
C GLU A 28 1.73 12.25 -8.24
N THR A 29 1.31 12.96 -7.21
CA THR A 29 0.82 12.39 -5.96
C THR A 29 -0.64 12.81 -5.83
N ILE A 30 -1.52 11.84 -5.56
CA ILE A 30 -2.97 12.08 -5.46
C ILE A 30 -3.49 11.60 -4.11
N GLU A 31 -4.44 12.33 -3.54
CA GLU A 31 -5.23 11.88 -2.40
C GLU A 31 -6.16 10.74 -2.83
N LEU A 32 -6.38 9.74 -1.98
CA LEU A 32 -7.42 8.74 -2.24
C LEU A 32 -8.80 9.37 -2.10
N ASP A 33 -9.69 9.11 -3.06
CA ASP A 33 -11.07 9.64 -3.07
C ASP A 33 -11.87 9.32 -1.80
N VAL A 34 -11.48 8.26 -1.08
CA VAL A 34 -12.19 7.73 0.10
C VAL A 34 -11.50 8.07 1.43
N ASN A 35 -10.25 8.54 1.40
CA ASN A 35 -9.48 8.82 2.61
C ASN A 35 -8.37 9.85 2.31
N GLU A 36 -8.60 11.10 2.73
CA GLU A 36 -7.68 12.22 2.56
C GLU A 36 -6.34 12.07 3.31
N CYS A 37 -6.26 11.13 4.27
CA CYS A 37 -5.04 10.84 5.02
C CYS A 37 -4.14 9.80 4.33
N VAL A 38 -4.52 9.35 3.12
CA VAL A 38 -3.73 8.42 2.31
C VAL A 38 -3.50 9.03 0.94
N ASN A 39 -2.24 9.33 0.63
CA ASN A 39 -1.83 9.74 -0.70
C ASN A 39 -1.14 8.60 -1.43
N ALA A 40 -1.39 8.51 -2.73
CA ALA A 40 -0.75 7.57 -3.63
C ALA A 40 0.17 8.29 -4.60
N ASP A 41 1.45 7.91 -4.60
CA ASP A 41 2.42 8.38 -5.59
C ASP A 41 2.23 7.60 -6.89
N ILE A 42 1.80 8.28 -7.94
CA ILE A 42 1.55 7.68 -9.24
C ILE A 42 2.77 7.88 -10.14
N ASP A 43 3.35 6.79 -10.61
CA ASP A 43 4.48 6.87 -11.55
C ASP A 43 4.04 7.20 -12.98
N LYS A 44 5.02 7.48 -13.85
CA LYS A 44 4.79 7.74 -15.28
C LYS A 44 4.10 6.60 -16.05
N GLN A 45 3.99 5.42 -15.48
CA GLN A 45 3.31 4.25 -16.06
C GLN A 45 1.91 4.06 -15.46
N GLY A 46 1.45 4.98 -14.60
CA GLY A 46 0.15 4.92 -13.97
C GLY A 46 0.05 3.81 -12.91
N ARG A 47 1.13 3.56 -12.17
CA ARG A 47 1.18 2.59 -11.06
C ARG A 47 1.34 3.34 -9.75
N VAL A 48 0.85 2.76 -8.67
CA VAL A 48 1.15 3.26 -7.32
C VAL A 48 2.58 2.85 -6.98
N ALA A 49 3.50 3.82 -7.01
CA ALA A 49 4.91 3.60 -6.69
C ALA A 49 5.18 3.63 -5.19
N GLY A 50 4.41 4.43 -4.46
CA GLY A 50 4.50 4.60 -3.03
C GLY A 50 3.24 5.20 -2.44
N LEU A 51 3.21 5.28 -1.11
CA LEU A 51 2.14 5.89 -0.34
C LEU A 51 2.73 6.87 0.66
N GLU A 52 2.02 7.98 0.87
CA GLU A 52 2.23 8.89 2.01
C GLU A 52 1.01 8.79 2.92
N LEU A 53 1.24 8.53 4.20
CA LEU A 53 0.21 8.39 5.22
C LEU A 53 0.31 9.55 6.21
N PHE A 54 -0.83 10.12 6.57
CA PHE A 54 -0.92 11.26 7.47
C PHE A 54 -1.76 10.94 8.71
N ALA A 55 -1.57 11.72 9.76
CA ALA A 55 -2.39 11.67 10.98
C ALA A 55 -2.56 10.22 11.50
N LYS A 56 -3.80 9.79 11.74
CA LYS A 56 -4.10 8.44 12.27
C LYS A 56 -3.66 7.31 11.35
N GLU A 57 -3.63 7.54 10.04
CA GLU A 57 -3.17 6.51 9.09
C GLU A 57 -1.66 6.31 9.16
N ALA A 58 -0.89 7.35 9.49
CA ALA A 58 0.56 7.23 9.68
C ALA A 58 0.93 6.38 10.90
N GLU A 59 0.07 6.36 11.93
CA GLU A 59 0.33 5.65 13.19
C GLU A 59 0.50 4.15 13.00
N VAL A 60 -0.12 3.56 11.99
CA VAL A 60 -0.01 2.12 11.69
C VAL A 60 1.43 1.73 11.34
N LEU A 61 2.26 2.68 10.87
CA LEU A 61 3.67 2.47 10.54
C LEU A 61 4.62 2.60 11.73
N LYS A 62 4.13 3.04 12.90
CA LYS A 62 4.92 3.02 14.15
C LYS A 62 5.21 1.58 14.60
N HIS A 63 4.48 0.60 14.06
CA HIS A 63 4.60 -0.81 14.37
C HIS A 63 5.16 -1.61 13.18
N THR A 64 5.81 -2.74 13.48
CA THR A 64 6.26 -3.68 12.45
C THR A 64 5.03 -4.31 11.77
N PRO A 65 5.02 -4.43 10.43
CA PRO A 65 3.95 -5.14 9.72
C PRO A 65 3.73 -6.55 10.29
N VAL A 66 2.47 -6.93 10.49
CA VAL A 66 2.10 -8.28 10.93
C VAL A 66 2.27 -9.32 9.84
N TYR A 67 2.23 -8.91 8.56
CA TYR A 67 2.42 -9.79 7.42
C TYR A 67 2.98 -9.05 6.21
N GLU A 68 3.89 -9.68 5.49
CA GLU A 68 4.36 -9.22 4.20
C GLU A 68 4.71 -10.40 3.28
N ASP A 69 4.21 -10.35 2.05
CA ASP A 69 4.66 -11.20 0.95
C ASP A 69 4.89 -10.40 -0.34
N GLU A 70 5.06 -11.09 -1.47
CA GLU A 70 5.30 -10.44 -2.77
C GLU A 70 4.14 -9.51 -3.19
N LEU A 71 2.91 -9.78 -2.76
CA LEU A 71 1.72 -9.04 -3.19
C LEU A 71 1.13 -8.17 -2.09
N SER A 72 1.28 -8.56 -0.84
CA SER A 72 0.49 -8.04 0.27
C SER A 72 1.40 -7.48 1.35
N LEU A 73 0.95 -6.39 1.97
CA LEU A 73 1.56 -5.79 3.15
C LEU A 73 0.44 -5.49 4.14
N ARG A 74 0.55 -6.00 5.35
CA ARG A 74 -0.47 -5.86 6.39
C ARG A 74 0.16 -5.31 7.68
N PHE A 75 -0.42 -4.22 8.17
CA PHE A 75 0.01 -3.51 9.37
C PHE A 75 -0.66 -4.02 10.63
N THR A 76 -1.94 -4.43 10.55
CA THR A 76 -2.73 -4.90 11.69
C THR A 76 -3.45 -6.23 11.40
N ASP A 77 -3.83 -6.97 12.43
CA ASP A 77 -4.61 -8.22 12.35
C ASP A 77 -6.14 -7.99 12.36
N GLN A 78 -6.57 -6.73 12.35
CA GLN A 78 -7.98 -6.34 12.33
C GLN A 78 -8.72 -6.88 11.09
N GLU A 79 -10.03 -7.05 11.21
CA GLU A 79 -10.89 -7.44 10.09
C GLU A 79 -10.98 -6.33 9.05
N VAL A 80 -10.95 -6.72 7.76
CA VAL A 80 -11.15 -5.79 6.65
C VAL A 80 -12.64 -5.54 6.50
N LEU A 81 -13.07 -4.30 6.76
CA LEU A 81 -14.48 -3.90 6.69
C LEU A 81 -14.82 -3.11 5.41
N SER A 82 -13.82 -2.50 4.76
CA SER A 82 -13.99 -1.89 3.44
C SER A 82 -12.71 -1.95 2.63
N THR A 83 -12.85 -1.82 1.30
CA THR A 83 -11.71 -1.76 0.38
C THR A 83 -11.88 -0.64 -0.66
N TYR A 84 -10.75 -0.21 -1.22
CA TYR A 84 -10.69 0.74 -2.34
C TYR A 84 -9.64 0.27 -3.35
N HIS A 85 -9.92 0.45 -4.65
CA HIS A 85 -9.06 -0.05 -5.72
C HIS A 85 -8.50 1.10 -6.54
N LEU A 86 -7.17 1.16 -6.65
CA LEU A 86 -6.48 2.15 -7.48
C LEU A 86 -5.26 1.52 -8.15
N SER A 87 -5.19 1.66 -9.47
CA SER A 87 -4.00 1.31 -10.27
C SER A 87 -3.40 -0.08 -9.95
N GLY A 88 -4.26 -1.08 -9.76
CA GLY A 88 -3.87 -2.47 -9.48
C GLY A 88 -3.50 -2.77 -8.03
N ILE A 89 -3.77 -1.84 -7.11
CA ILE A 89 -3.69 -2.02 -5.65
C ILE A 89 -5.10 -2.02 -5.07
N GLU A 90 -5.35 -2.96 -4.15
CA GLU A 90 -6.47 -2.93 -3.22
C GLU A 90 -5.97 -2.41 -1.87
N PHE A 91 -6.60 -1.34 -1.38
CA PHE A 91 -6.42 -0.78 -0.04
C PHE A 91 -7.46 -1.40 0.87
N GLN A 92 -7.07 -1.77 2.09
CA GLN A 92 -7.90 -2.50 3.05
C GLN A 92 -8.03 -1.68 4.33
N PHE A 93 -9.25 -1.44 4.78
CA PHE A 93 -9.54 -0.56 5.92
C PHE A 93 -10.34 -1.29 7.01
N SER A 94 -10.13 -0.86 8.25
CA SER A 94 -10.75 -1.43 9.46
C SER A 94 -12.12 -0.86 9.78
N THR A 95 -12.61 0.09 8.98
CA THR A 95 -13.94 0.68 9.12
C THR A 95 -14.70 0.61 7.79
N PRO A 96 -16.05 0.65 7.80
CA PRO A 96 -16.85 0.72 6.57
C PRO A 96 -16.62 2.00 5.76
N ASP A 97 -16.23 3.09 6.41
CA ASP A 97 -16.03 4.43 5.82
C ASP A 97 -14.56 4.67 5.46
N HIS A 98 -13.84 3.62 5.05
CA HIS A 98 -12.46 3.69 4.53
C HIS A 98 -11.42 4.37 5.44
N ASN A 99 -11.64 4.40 6.75
CA ASN A 99 -10.65 4.81 7.75
C ASN A 99 -9.94 3.61 8.39
N GLY A 100 -8.72 3.84 8.88
CA GLY A 100 -7.89 2.87 9.59
C GLY A 100 -7.31 1.81 8.66
N LEU A 101 -6.32 2.21 7.87
CA LEU A 101 -5.60 1.40 6.89
C LEU A 101 -4.98 0.18 7.57
N ILE A 102 -5.47 -0.99 7.18
CA ILE A 102 -4.97 -2.30 7.63
C ILE A 102 -3.78 -2.73 6.77
N GLY A 103 -3.80 -2.41 5.49
CA GLY A 103 -2.82 -2.91 4.55
C GLY A 103 -3.22 -2.70 3.11
N ILE A 104 -2.43 -3.29 2.23
CA ILE A 104 -2.62 -3.25 0.79
C ILE A 104 -2.33 -4.61 0.15
N THR A 105 -2.95 -4.85 -1.00
CA THR A 105 -2.70 -6.02 -1.84
C THR A 105 -2.53 -5.62 -3.30
N ILE A 106 -1.46 -6.08 -3.94
CA ILE A 106 -1.27 -5.96 -5.40
C ILE A 106 -2.18 -6.98 -6.09
N VAL A 107 -3.31 -6.49 -6.63
CA VAL A 107 -4.32 -7.32 -7.31
C VAL A 107 -4.09 -7.44 -8.82
N ASP A 108 -3.22 -6.60 -9.38
CA ASP A 108 -2.72 -6.72 -10.76
C ASP A 108 -1.18 -6.95 -10.79
N PRO A 109 -0.70 -8.17 -10.50
CA PRO A 109 0.74 -8.45 -10.42
C PRO A 109 1.49 -8.17 -11.73
N LEU A 110 0.82 -8.28 -12.88
CA LEU A 110 1.45 -8.06 -14.19
C LEU A 110 1.85 -6.60 -14.36
N ARG A 111 0.99 -5.67 -13.93
CA ARG A 111 1.28 -4.23 -13.92
C ARG A 111 2.52 -3.89 -13.10
N TYR A 112 2.80 -4.67 -12.06
CA TYR A 112 3.95 -4.49 -11.17
C TYR A 112 5.14 -5.40 -11.53
N ASN A 113 5.12 -6.06 -12.69
CA ASN A 113 6.16 -7.01 -13.13
C ASN A 113 6.43 -8.14 -12.13
N ILE A 114 5.45 -8.49 -11.30
CA ILE A 114 5.53 -9.59 -10.35
C ILE A 114 5.10 -10.85 -11.07
N LYS A 115 6.04 -11.79 -11.23
CA LYS A 115 5.74 -13.10 -11.82
C LYS A 115 4.75 -13.83 -10.92
N ARG A 116 3.52 -14.07 -11.38
CA ARG A 116 2.61 -15.01 -10.72
C ARG A 116 3.34 -16.36 -10.60
N LYS A 117 3.71 -16.76 -9.39
CA LYS A 117 4.08 -18.16 -9.14
C LYS A 117 2.84 -18.98 -9.46
N THR A 118 2.89 -19.76 -10.53
CA THR A 118 1.88 -20.78 -10.80
C THR A 118 1.84 -21.68 -9.57
N ARG A 119 0.79 -21.57 -8.75
CA ARG A 119 0.49 -22.60 -7.76
C ARG A 119 0.32 -23.88 -8.56
N LYS A 120 1.29 -24.79 -8.51
CA LYS A 120 1.07 -26.17 -8.94
C LYS A 120 -0.10 -26.65 -8.10
N LYS A 121 -1.24 -26.93 -8.75
CA LYS A 121 -2.34 -27.62 -8.07
C LYS A 121 -1.74 -28.92 -7.52
N PRO A 122 -1.93 -29.25 -6.23
CA PRO A 122 -1.72 -30.61 -5.80
C PRO A 122 -2.73 -31.45 -6.59
N PHE A 123 -2.20 -32.35 -7.41
CA PHE A 123 -2.98 -33.43 -8.00
C PHE A 123 -3.40 -34.40 -6.89
#